data_AF-A0A9P1DL76-F1
#
_entry.id   AF-A0A9P1DL76-F1
#
_cell.length_a   1.000
_cell.length_b   1.000
_cell.length_c   1.000
_cell.angle_alpha   90.00
_cell.angle_beta   90.00
_cell.angle_gamma   90.00
#
_symmetry.space_group_name_H-M   'P 1'
#
loop_
_entity.id
_entity.type
_entity.pdbx_description
1 polymer ?
#
loop_
_entity_poly.entity_id
_entity_poly.type
_entity_poly.pdbx_seq_one_letter_code
_entity_poly.pdbx_strand_id
1 'polypeptide(L)'
;MAATMPKCAAEATPKDDPVNVLPQHRRPRVRALDCEMVGVGFRGKRSVLIRVSVVSRHGKVLLDCLTEPEEEVTDWRTAYTGVDAEIFREIQQGSTRYEPQLPTLVLPTPLARAKVNALLDQVVVVGHDLRHDFHLLQRGKGSVFPQPRHMTRDTAFSPLLKAGLERPPLGLPGLKTLAASWLGDASLHCGAHSSVEDARVAMLLYRLLAPQWEIYDLRRYGAPDWTAFGRFGRRAKVKVRGKGGMAWNRRM
;
A
#
# COMPACT_ATOMS: atom_id res chain seq x y z
N MET A 1 36.48 51.20 -11.07
CA MET A 1 35.04 51.45 -10.85
C MET A 1 34.40 50.12 -10.48
N ALA A 2 34.13 49.91 -9.19
CA ALA A 2 33.68 48.63 -8.65
C ALA A 2 32.17 48.45 -8.85
N ALA A 3 31.79 47.29 -9.38
CA ALA A 3 30.41 46.85 -9.57
C ALA A 3 29.70 46.62 -8.23
N THR A 4 28.44 47.04 -8.11
CA THR A 4 27.58 46.72 -6.98
C THR A 4 26.42 45.87 -7.47
N MET A 5 26.37 44.60 -7.07
CA MET A 5 25.23 43.70 -7.28
C MET A 5 24.13 43.97 -6.25
N PRO A 6 22.84 43.80 -6.59
CA PRO A 6 21.77 43.88 -5.61
C PRO A 6 21.76 42.63 -4.71
N LYS A 7 21.63 42.88 -3.40
CA LYS A 7 21.62 41.89 -2.32
C LYS A 7 20.42 40.95 -2.42
N CYS A 8 20.71 39.68 -2.16
CA CYS A 8 19.78 38.57 -1.96
C CYS A 8 18.69 38.94 -0.93
N ALA A 9 17.43 38.75 -1.29
CA ALA A 9 16.29 38.90 -0.38
C ALA A 9 16.20 37.67 0.55
N ALA A 10 15.92 37.95 1.81
CA ALA A 10 15.99 37.04 2.94
C ALA A 10 15.07 35.80 2.82
N GLU A 11 15.55 34.70 3.40
CA GLU A 11 14.86 33.43 3.57
C GLU A 11 13.49 33.60 4.23
N ALA A 12 12.45 33.12 3.55
CA ALA A 12 11.13 32.97 4.14
C ALA A 12 11.14 31.82 5.16
N THR A 13 10.93 32.13 6.44
CA THR A 13 10.72 31.15 7.49
C THR A 13 9.45 30.32 7.24
N PRO A 14 9.46 28.99 7.41
CA PRO A 14 8.27 28.16 7.22
C PRO A 14 7.36 28.28 8.45
N LYS A 15 6.36 29.15 8.38
CA LYS A 15 5.24 29.14 9.32
C LYS A 15 3.97 28.74 8.57
N ASP A 16 3.28 27.78 9.18
CA ASP A 16 1.91 27.34 8.91
C ASP A 16 1.70 26.30 7.80
N ASP A 17 2.35 25.14 7.96
CA ASP A 17 1.87 23.88 7.39
C ASP A 17 0.84 23.25 8.37
N PRO A 18 -0.45 23.11 8.01
CA PRO A 18 -1.51 22.61 8.89
C PRO A 18 -1.31 21.15 9.35
N VAL A 19 -0.38 20.42 8.72
CA VAL A 19 0.03 19.07 9.15
C VAL A 19 1.05 19.13 10.31
N ASN A 20 1.58 20.32 10.63
CA ASN A 20 2.64 20.49 11.62
C ASN A 20 2.17 20.64 13.08
N VAL A 21 0.85 20.64 13.31
CA VAL A 21 0.24 20.88 14.63
C VAL A 21 0.19 19.61 15.51
N LEU A 22 0.46 18.43 14.95
CA LEU A 22 0.47 17.17 15.70
C LEU A 22 1.90 16.76 16.10
N PRO A 23 2.13 16.36 17.37
CA PRO A 23 3.40 15.77 17.81
C PRO A 23 3.82 14.64 16.88
N GLN A 24 5.12 14.48 16.60
CA GLN A 24 5.63 13.46 15.67
C GLN A 24 5.13 12.03 16.01
N HIS A 25 4.98 11.71 17.31
CA HIS A 25 4.45 10.44 17.80
C HIS A 25 2.93 10.27 17.66
N ARG A 26 2.20 11.31 17.25
CA ARG A 26 0.75 11.31 16.96
C ARG A 26 0.43 11.45 15.47
N ARG A 27 1.44 11.56 14.59
CA ARG A 27 1.19 11.53 13.16
C ARG A 27 0.91 10.10 12.73
N PRO A 28 -0.18 9.85 12.01
CA PRO A 28 -0.43 8.51 11.52
C PRO A 28 0.69 8.09 10.57
N ARG A 29 1.15 6.85 10.73
CA ARG A 29 2.06 6.27 9.74
C ARG A 29 1.33 6.24 8.41
N VAL A 30 2.05 6.53 7.34
CA VAL A 30 1.52 6.47 5.97
C VAL A 30 2.32 5.42 5.21
N ARG A 31 1.61 4.53 4.51
CA ARG A 31 2.20 3.48 3.67
C ARG A 31 1.46 3.45 2.35
N ALA A 32 2.18 3.20 1.27
CA ALA A 32 1.55 2.92 -0.01
C ALA A 32 1.54 1.42 -0.28
N LEU A 33 0.48 0.99 -0.95
CA LEU A 33 0.19 -0.38 -1.32
C LEU A 33 -0.05 -0.42 -2.83
N ASP A 34 0.46 -1.47 -3.45
CA ASP A 34 0.05 -1.89 -4.78
C ASP A 34 0.18 -3.42 -4.90
N CYS A 35 -0.74 -4.04 -5.66
CA CYS A 35 -0.79 -5.47 -5.88
C CYS A 35 -0.90 -5.79 -7.37
N GLU A 36 -0.22 -6.85 -7.80
CA GLU A 36 -0.44 -7.46 -9.10
C GLU A 36 -1.35 -8.68 -8.98
N MET A 37 -2.13 -8.94 -10.02
CA MET A 37 -3.09 -10.04 -10.04
C MET A 37 -3.02 -10.86 -11.31
N VAL A 38 -3.15 -12.18 -11.15
CA VAL A 38 -3.34 -13.15 -12.25
C VAL A 38 -4.78 -13.64 -12.30
N GLY A 39 -5.17 -14.22 -13.42
CA GLY A 39 -6.47 -14.85 -13.65
C GLY A 39 -6.46 -16.36 -13.37
N VAL A 40 -7.49 -16.84 -12.67
CA VAL A 40 -7.76 -18.26 -12.43
C VAL A 40 -9.16 -18.65 -12.90
N GLY A 41 -9.40 -19.96 -13.00
CA GLY A 41 -10.68 -20.53 -13.43
C GLY A 41 -10.96 -20.35 -14.92
N PHE A 42 -12.24 -20.49 -15.31
CA PHE A 42 -12.63 -20.43 -16.72
C PHE A 42 -12.25 -19.09 -17.37
N ARG A 43 -11.29 -19.16 -18.31
CA ARG A 43 -10.74 -18.02 -19.06
C ARG A 43 -10.13 -16.91 -18.18
N GLY A 44 -9.59 -17.25 -17.00
CA GLY A 44 -8.87 -16.29 -16.15
C GLY A 44 -9.72 -15.14 -15.59
N LYS A 45 -11.05 -15.30 -15.59
CA LYS A 45 -11.99 -14.21 -15.24
C LYS A 45 -11.90 -13.78 -13.79
N ARG A 46 -11.50 -14.67 -12.88
CA ARG A 46 -11.37 -14.35 -11.46
C ARG A 46 -9.93 -13.99 -11.17
N SER A 47 -9.71 -12.79 -10.63
CA SER A 47 -8.39 -12.34 -10.21
C SER A 47 -7.98 -12.97 -8.88
N VAL A 48 -6.72 -13.35 -8.75
CA VAL A 48 -6.04 -13.71 -7.49
C VAL A 48 -4.70 -12.99 -7.40
N LEU A 49 -4.17 -12.84 -6.19
CA LEU A 49 -2.92 -12.12 -5.93
C LEU A 49 -1.72 -12.90 -6.50
N ILE A 50 -0.76 -12.20 -7.13
CA ILE A 50 0.53 -12.78 -7.54
C ILE A 50 1.73 -12.01 -6.99
N ARG A 51 1.62 -10.69 -6.80
CA ARG A 51 2.67 -9.84 -6.21
C ARG A 51 2.02 -8.80 -5.32
N VAL A 52 2.70 -8.43 -4.23
CA VAL A 52 2.27 -7.32 -3.38
C VAL A 52 3.46 -6.53 -2.89
N SER A 53 3.35 -5.22 -3.02
CA SER A 53 4.36 -4.26 -2.57
C SER A 53 3.77 -3.29 -1.56
N VAL A 54 4.50 -3.11 -0.44
CA VAL A 54 4.20 -2.08 0.56
C VAL A 54 5.42 -1.21 0.73
N VAL A 55 5.27 0.09 0.51
CA VAL A 55 6.33 1.08 0.68
C VAL A 55 6.00 2.07 1.79
N SER A 56 7.05 2.55 2.46
CA SER A 56 6.94 3.62 3.45
C SER A 56 6.59 4.96 2.78
N ARG A 57 6.24 5.97 3.59
CA ARG A 57 6.07 7.36 3.15
C ARG A 57 7.24 7.90 2.32
N HIS A 58 8.46 7.43 2.58
CA HIS A 58 9.66 7.89 1.88
C HIS A 58 10.06 6.99 0.69
N GLY A 59 9.21 6.04 0.30
CA GLY A 59 9.47 5.15 -0.84
C GLY A 59 10.37 3.94 -0.54
N LYS A 60 10.86 3.80 0.71
CA LYS A 60 11.56 2.57 1.15
C LYS A 60 10.59 1.38 1.10
N VAL A 61 11.00 0.29 0.46
CA VAL A 61 10.26 -0.98 0.43
C VAL A 61 10.22 -1.60 1.83
N LEU A 62 9.02 -1.89 2.31
CA LEU A 62 8.77 -2.57 3.58
C LEU A 62 8.45 -4.05 3.36
N LEU A 63 7.82 -4.37 2.25
CA LEU A 63 7.56 -5.71 1.74
C LEU A 63 7.45 -5.63 0.22
N ASP A 64 8.10 -6.55 -0.48
CA ASP A 64 7.85 -6.88 -1.89
C ASP A 64 7.99 -8.39 -1.99
N CYS A 65 6.93 -9.08 -2.37
CA CYS A 65 6.93 -10.54 -2.48
C CYS A 65 5.97 -11.01 -3.56
N LEU A 66 6.32 -12.13 -4.19
CA LEU A 66 5.38 -12.95 -4.94
C LEU A 66 4.54 -13.80 -3.99
N THR A 67 3.34 -14.16 -4.43
CA THR A 67 2.42 -15.02 -3.68
C THR A 67 2.11 -16.29 -4.45
N GLU A 68 2.02 -17.42 -3.75
CA GLU A 68 1.64 -18.70 -4.35
C GLU A 68 0.11 -18.79 -4.47
N PRO A 69 -0.46 -18.73 -5.69
CA PRO A 69 -1.89 -18.86 -5.87
C PRO A 69 -2.35 -20.26 -5.44
N GLU A 70 -3.48 -20.35 -4.74
CA GLU A 70 -4.04 -21.63 -4.27
C GLU A 70 -4.71 -22.43 -5.40
N GLU A 71 -4.89 -21.81 -6.57
CA GLU A 71 -5.57 -22.37 -7.73
C GLU A 71 -4.71 -22.21 -8.97
N GLU A 72 -4.92 -23.08 -9.97
CA GLU A 72 -4.20 -23.02 -11.23
C GLU A 72 -4.43 -21.69 -11.96
N VAL A 73 -3.33 -21.03 -12.28
CA VAL A 73 -3.32 -19.79 -13.04
C VAL A 73 -3.57 -20.09 -14.51
N THR A 74 -4.69 -19.58 -15.04
CA THR A 74 -5.11 -19.75 -16.43
C THR A 74 -4.81 -18.53 -17.30
N ASP A 75 -4.51 -17.39 -16.68
CA ASP A 75 -4.07 -16.17 -17.36
C ASP A 75 -3.08 -15.41 -16.46
N TRP A 76 -1.80 -15.39 -16.84
CA TRP A 76 -0.75 -14.73 -16.06
C TRP A 76 -0.74 -13.21 -16.18
N ARG A 77 -1.46 -12.65 -17.17
CA ARG A 77 -1.52 -11.21 -17.41
C ARG A 77 -0.12 -10.56 -17.45
N THR A 78 0.85 -11.26 -18.04
CA THR A 78 2.30 -10.97 -17.96
C THR A 78 2.67 -9.56 -18.42
N ALA A 79 1.91 -8.99 -19.36
CA ALA A 79 2.09 -7.60 -19.77
C ALA A 79 1.92 -6.58 -18.61
N TYR A 80 1.12 -6.93 -17.60
CA TYR A 80 0.90 -6.14 -16.41
C TYR A 80 1.79 -6.64 -15.26
N THR A 81 1.71 -7.93 -14.94
CA THR A 81 2.33 -8.51 -13.74
C THR A 81 3.86 -8.67 -13.84
N GLY A 82 4.41 -8.64 -15.05
CA GLY A 82 5.82 -8.91 -15.32
C GLY A 82 6.27 -10.36 -15.09
N VAL A 83 5.34 -11.27 -14.76
CA VAL A 83 5.61 -12.67 -14.44
C VAL A 83 4.78 -13.61 -15.31
N ASP A 84 5.36 -14.74 -15.68
CA ASP A 84 4.69 -15.87 -16.33
C ASP A 84 4.98 -17.17 -15.55
N ALA A 85 4.46 -18.29 -16.05
CA ALA A 85 4.62 -19.60 -15.41
C ALA A 85 6.09 -20.05 -15.28
N GLU A 86 6.92 -19.75 -16.28
CA GLU A 86 8.32 -20.18 -16.30
C GLU A 86 9.15 -19.33 -15.33
N ILE A 87 9.00 -18.00 -15.41
CA ILE A 87 9.63 -17.04 -14.51
C ILE A 87 9.26 -17.36 -13.05
N PHE A 88 7.97 -17.58 -12.77
CA PHE A 88 7.52 -17.89 -11.42
C PHE A 88 8.16 -19.18 -10.88
N ARG A 89 8.21 -20.23 -11.69
CA ARG A 89 8.85 -21.51 -11.33
C ARG A 89 10.35 -21.34 -11.08
N GLU A 90 11.05 -20.59 -11.91
CA GLU A 90 12.47 -20.30 -11.70
C GLU A 90 12.72 -19.55 -10.39
N ILE A 91 11.90 -18.55 -10.06
CA ILE A 91 12.01 -17.81 -8.79
C ILE A 91 11.72 -18.73 -7.60
N GLN A 92 10.71 -19.60 -7.69
CA GLN A 92 10.44 -20.62 -6.65
C GLN A 92 11.62 -21.57 -6.43
N GLN A 93 12.43 -21.81 -7.46
CA GLN A 93 13.65 -22.62 -7.40
C GLN A 93 14.88 -21.82 -6.93
N GLY A 94 14.71 -20.55 -6.57
CA GLY A 94 15.77 -19.69 -6.03
C GLY A 94 16.53 -18.87 -7.08
N SER A 95 16.01 -18.76 -8.30
CA SER A 95 16.62 -17.92 -9.34
C SER A 95 16.58 -16.44 -8.95
N THR A 96 17.72 -15.77 -9.03
CA THR A 96 17.87 -14.33 -8.77
C THR A 96 18.03 -13.50 -10.05
N ARG A 97 17.92 -14.13 -11.23
CA ARG A 97 18.20 -13.49 -12.54
C ARG A 97 17.25 -12.34 -12.90
N TYR A 98 16.10 -12.27 -12.24
CA TYR A 98 15.03 -11.28 -12.48
C TYR A 98 15.08 -10.11 -11.50
N GLU A 99 16.08 -10.07 -10.61
CA GLU A 99 16.31 -8.92 -9.75
C GLU A 99 16.91 -7.75 -10.55
N PRO A 100 16.56 -6.49 -10.23
CA PRO A 100 15.63 -6.08 -9.17
C PRO A 100 14.16 -5.98 -9.61
N GLN A 101 13.78 -6.42 -10.82
CA GLN A 101 12.44 -6.19 -11.37
C GLN A 101 11.36 -7.00 -10.65
N LEU A 102 11.67 -8.24 -10.27
CA LEU A 102 10.81 -9.13 -9.49
C LEU A 102 11.48 -9.51 -8.17
N PRO A 103 10.70 -9.68 -7.08
CA PRO A 103 11.26 -10.12 -5.80
C PRO A 103 11.55 -11.62 -5.83
N THR A 104 12.60 -12.02 -5.12
CA THR A 104 12.95 -13.44 -4.89
C THR A 104 12.14 -14.08 -3.78
N LEU A 105 11.48 -13.26 -2.93
CA LEU A 105 10.64 -13.74 -1.85
C LEU A 105 9.29 -14.23 -2.41
N VAL A 106 9.05 -15.53 -2.32
CA VAL A 106 7.76 -16.17 -2.59
C VAL A 106 7.11 -16.61 -1.28
N LEU A 107 5.84 -16.27 -1.07
CA LEU A 107 5.11 -16.63 0.15
C LEU A 107 3.78 -17.32 -0.18
N PRO A 108 3.31 -18.27 0.65
CA PRO A 108 1.94 -18.73 0.59
C PRO A 108 0.96 -17.55 0.72
N THR A 109 -0.05 -17.49 -0.14
CA THR A 109 -1.01 -16.36 -0.20
C THR A 109 -1.58 -15.96 1.18
N PRO A 110 -2.00 -16.88 2.06
CA PRO A 110 -2.48 -16.52 3.39
C PRO A 110 -1.42 -15.82 4.26
N LEU A 111 -0.16 -16.21 4.16
CA LEU A 111 0.94 -15.61 4.92
C LEU A 111 1.30 -14.22 4.38
N ALA A 112 1.32 -14.05 3.05
CA ALA A 112 1.51 -12.75 2.42
C ALA A 112 0.42 -11.76 2.87
N ARG A 113 -0.86 -12.17 2.81
CA ARG A 113 -1.99 -11.38 3.32
C ARG A 113 -1.81 -10.98 4.78
N ALA A 114 -1.43 -11.92 5.65
CA ALA A 114 -1.22 -11.64 7.07
C ALA A 114 -0.10 -10.60 7.30
N LYS A 115 1.03 -10.72 6.58
CA LYS A 115 2.14 -9.76 6.65
C LYS A 115 1.72 -8.38 6.15
N VAL A 116 1.07 -8.30 4.99
CA VAL A 116 0.55 -7.04 4.43
C VAL A 116 -0.45 -6.41 5.39
N ASN A 117 -1.39 -7.17 5.92
CA ASN A 117 -2.41 -6.65 6.85
C ASN A 117 -1.81 -6.13 8.14
N ALA A 118 -0.76 -6.79 8.68
CA ALA A 118 -0.02 -6.28 9.82
C ALA A 118 0.74 -4.98 9.50
N LEU A 119 1.22 -4.83 8.25
CA LEU A 119 1.83 -3.59 7.81
C LEU A 119 0.80 -2.47 7.59
N LEU A 120 -0.41 -2.79 7.16
CA LEU A 120 -1.44 -1.79 6.89
C LEU A 120 -2.32 -1.50 8.12
N ASP A 121 -2.05 -2.15 9.25
CA ASP A 121 -2.78 -1.88 10.49
C ASP A 121 -2.41 -0.51 11.07
N GLN A 122 -3.44 0.27 11.41
CA GLN A 122 -3.31 1.59 12.03
C GLN A 122 -2.41 2.56 11.23
N VAL A 123 -2.49 2.49 9.90
CA VAL A 123 -1.79 3.43 9.00
C VAL A 123 -2.77 4.03 8.00
N VAL A 124 -2.49 5.25 7.55
CA VAL A 124 -3.09 5.76 6.32
C VAL A 124 -2.51 4.97 5.15
N VAL A 125 -3.38 4.33 4.38
CA VAL A 125 -3.01 3.55 3.19
C VAL A 125 -3.22 4.40 1.96
N VAL A 126 -2.16 4.57 1.18
CA VAL A 126 -2.14 5.28 -0.11
C VAL A 126 -2.05 4.24 -1.23
N GLY A 127 -2.65 4.52 -2.37
CA GLY A 127 -2.54 3.65 -3.56
C GLY A 127 -3.33 4.21 -4.72
N HIS A 128 -3.53 3.39 -5.76
CA HIS A 128 -4.29 3.76 -6.95
C HIS A 128 -5.36 2.70 -7.24
N ASP A 129 -6.63 3.09 -7.13
CA ASP A 129 -7.77 2.18 -7.28
C ASP A 129 -7.70 0.93 -6.39
N LEU A 130 -7.54 1.16 -5.08
CA LEU A 130 -7.30 0.12 -4.05
C LEU A 130 -8.48 -0.85 -3.83
N ARG A 131 -9.56 -0.73 -4.60
CA ARG A 131 -10.76 -1.58 -4.45
C ARG A 131 -10.43 -3.04 -4.69
N HIS A 132 -9.64 -3.32 -5.73
CA HIS A 132 -9.25 -4.68 -6.11
C HIS A 132 -8.22 -5.26 -5.14
N ASP A 133 -7.23 -4.45 -4.74
CA ASP A 133 -6.22 -4.78 -3.73
C ASP A 133 -6.87 -5.16 -2.41
N PHE A 134 -7.73 -4.30 -1.87
CA PHE A 134 -8.41 -4.56 -0.60
C PHE A 134 -9.35 -5.75 -0.68
N HIS A 135 -9.98 -6.02 -1.83
CA HIS A 135 -10.77 -7.22 -2.00
C HIS A 135 -9.89 -8.48 -1.85
N LEU A 136 -8.75 -8.53 -2.54
CA LEU A 136 -7.85 -9.69 -2.52
C LEU A 136 -7.04 -9.82 -1.24
N LEU A 137 -6.74 -8.73 -0.55
CA LEU A 137 -6.15 -8.71 0.79
C LEU A 137 -7.18 -8.97 1.89
N GLN A 138 -8.45 -9.13 1.52
CA GLN A 138 -9.58 -9.32 2.43
C GLN A 138 -9.64 -8.18 3.47
N ARG A 139 -9.67 -6.91 3.05
CA ARG A 139 -9.82 -5.71 3.91
C ARG A 139 -11.16 -4.97 3.73
N GLY A 140 -12.18 -5.66 3.20
CA GLY A 140 -13.51 -5.10 2.89
C GLY A 140 -14.59 -5.29 3.96
N LYS A 141 -15.85 -4.93 3.66
CA LYS A 141 -17.00 -5.22 4.56
C LYS A 141 -17.12 -6.73 4.79
N GLY A 142 -17.18 -7.14 6.06
CA GLY A 142 -17.15 -8.56 6.45
C GLY A 142 -15.74 -9.12 6.69
N SER A 143 -14.69 -8.33 6.49
CA SER A 143 -13.33 -8.66 6.90
C SER A 143 -13.12 -8.47 8.41
N VAL A 144 -12.15 -9.19 8.96
CA VAL A 144 -11.56 -8.93 10.28
C VAL A 144 -10.81 -7.58 10.33
N PHE A 145 -10.31 -7.08 9.18
CA PHE A 145 -9.52 -5.85 9.05
C PHE A 145 -10.10 -4.87 8.00
N PRO A 146 -11.31 -4.32 8.20
CA PRO A 146 -11.89 -3.36 7.27
C PRO A 146 -11.10 -2.04 7.28
N GLN A 147 -10.57 -1.60 6.13
CA GLN A 147 -9.89 -0.30 6.04
C GLN A 147 -10.94 0.83 5.98
N PRO A 148 -10.98 1.75 6.96
CA PRO A 148 -11.93 2.85 6.93
C PRO A 148 -11.61 3.85 5.81
N ARG A 149 -12.64 4.45 5.19
CA ARG A 149 -12.46 5.47 4.13
C ARG A 149 -11.57 6.64 4.59
N HIS A 150 -11.72 7.07 5.84
CA HIS A 150 -10.91 8.14 6.44
C HIS A 150 -9.44 7.75 6.70
N MET A 151 -9.04 6.51 6.39
CA MET A 151 -7.66 6.01 6.44
C MET A 151 -7.16 5.55 5.06
N THR A 152 -7.88 5.87 3.98
CA THR A 152 -7.51 5.51 2.61
C THR A 152 -7.33 6.76 1.77
N ARG A 153 -6.19 6.87 1.09
CA ARG A 153 -5.81 7.95 0.17
C ARG A 153 -5.68 7.33 -1.21
N ASP A 154 -6.84 7.10 -1.83
CA ASP A 154 -6.89 6.51 -3.15
C ASP A 154 -6.74 7.59 -4.23
N THR A 155 -5.64 7.54 -4.96
CA THR A 155 -5.28 8.54 -5.96
C THR A 155 -6.21 8.53 -7.17
N ALA A 156 -6.80 7.38 -7.53
CA ALA A 156 -7.76 7.30 -8.63
C ALA A 156 -9.07 8.06 -8.30
N PHE A 157 -9.45 8.09 -7.02
CA PHE A 157 -10.69 8.70 -6.53
C PHE A 157 -10.51 10.10 -5.94
N SER A 158 -9.29 10.64 -5.91
CA SER A 158 -9.01 11.93 -5.29
C SER A 158 -9.58 13.09 -6.13
N PRO A 159 -10.56 13.86 -5.61
CA PRO A 159 -11.08 15.02 -6.32
C PRO A 159 -10.01 16.10 -6.52
N LEU A 160 -9.04 16.20 -5.60
CA LEU A 160 -7.94 17.15 -5.68
C LEU A 160 -7.03 16.85 -6.88
N LEU A 161 -6.64 15.58 -7.04
CA LEU A 161 -5.82 15.16 -8.19
C LEU A 161 -6.58 15.30 -9.51
N LYS A 162 -7.86 14.93 -9.54
CA LYS A 162 -8.68 15.05 -10.77
C LYS A 162 -8.89 16.52 -11.17
N ALA A 163 -9.10 17.42 -10.22
CA ALA A 163 -9.37 18.83 -10.49
C ALA A 163 -8.14 19.59 -11.05
N GLY A 164 -6.93 19.15 -10.75
CA GLY A 164 -5.71 19.77 -11.31
C GLY A 164 -5.26 19.19 -12.65
N LEU A 165 -6.04 18.30 -13.28
CA LEU A 165 -5.77 17.86 -14.65
C LEU A 165 -6.29 18.91 -15.64
N GLU A 166 -5.47 19.26 -16.63
CA GLU A 166 -5.89 20.16 -17.72
C GLU A 166 -7.06 19.59 -18.53
N ARG A 167 -7.05 18.28 -18.74
CA ARG A 167 -8.08 17.54 -19.49
C ARG A 167 -8.52 16.30 -18.69
N PRO A 168 -9.39 16.48 -17.68
CA PRO A 168 -9.81 15.37 -16.84
C PRO A 168 -10.66 14.37 -17.64
N PRO A 169 -10.40 13.05 -17.53
CA PRO A 169 -11.22 12.06 -18.20
C PRO A 169 -12.63 12.00 -17.60
N LEU A 170 -13.59 11.52 -18.39
CA LEU A 170 -14.95 11.24 -17.91
C LEU A 170 -14.93 10.21 -16.77
N GLY A 171 -14.08 9.18 -16.88
CA GLY A 171 -13.86 8.16 -15.86
C GLY A 171 -12.86 8.55 -14.76
N LEU A 172 -12.32 7.53 -14.09
CA LEU A 172 -11.19 7.69 -13.17
C LEU A 172 -9.91 7.94 -13.99
N PRO A 173 -9.05 8.90 -13.61
CA PRO A 173 -7.76 9.07 -14.23
C PRO A 173 -6.85 7.89 -13.88
N GLY A 174 -6.11 7.37 -14.86
CA GLY A 174 -5.11 6.33 -14.63
C GLY A 174 -3.85 6.89 -13.97
N LEU A 175 -3.09 6.02 -13.28
CA LEU A 175 -1.88 6.40 -12.55
C LEU A 175 -0.86 7.09 -13.47
N LYS A 176 -0.68 6.58 -14.69
CA LYS A 176 0.18 7.19 -15.72
C LYS A 176 -0.19 8.64 -16.03
N THR A 177 -1.49 8.91 -16.18
CA THR A 177 -2.00 10.26 -16.47
C THR A 177 -1.73 11.19 -15.29
N LEU A 178 -2.00 10.73 -14.07
CA LEU A 178 -1.73 11.50 -12.87
C LEU A 178 -0.23 11.78 -12.71
N ALA A 179 0.62 10.78 -12.90
CA ALA A 179 2.07 10.93 -12.82
C ALA A 179 2.60 11.95 -13.83
N ALA A 180 2.19 11.84 -15.10
CA ALA A 180 2.60 12.77 -16.14
C ALA A 180 2.18 14.22 -15.81
N SER A 181 0.93 14.43 -15.38
CA SER A 181 0.41 15.78 -15.12
C SER A 181 0.94 16.41 -13.83
N TRP A 182 1.09 15.64 -12.75
CA TRP A 182 1.42 16.18 -11.43
C TRP A 182 2.90 16.08 -11.07
N LEU A 183 3.60 15.06 -11.58
CA LEU A 183 5.03 14.83 -11.30
C LEU A 183 5.91 15.29 -12.46
N GLY A 184 5.33 15.61 -13.61
CA GLY A 184 6.06 16.06 -14.80
C GLY A 184 6.88 14.95 -15.49
N ASP A 185 6.66 13.68 -15.10
CA ASP A 185 7.45 12.57 -15.58
C ASP A 185 6.56 11.36 -15.91
N ALA A 186 6.35 11.15 -17.21
CA ALA A 186 5.59 10.02 -17.74
C ALA A 186 6.41 8.71 -17.77
N SER A 187 7.74 8.78 -17.55
CA SER A 187 8.64 7.62 -17.51
C SER A 187 8.62 6.91 -16.16
N LEU A 188 8.09 7.54 -15.10
CA LEU A 188 7.85 6.90 -13.81
C LEU A 188 6.86 5.72 -13.88
N HIS A 189 6.25 5.48 -15.04
CA HIS A 189 5.27 4.42 -15.27
C HIS A 189 5.34 3.93 -16.73
N CYS A 190 6.54 3.57 -17.18
CA CYS A 190 6.79 2.97 -18.50
C CYS A 190 7.40 1.55 -18.39
N GLY A 191 6.84 0.58 -19.12
CA GLY A 191 7.28 -0.82 -19.10
C GLY A 191 6.21 -1.77 -18.54
N ALA A 192 6.61 -3.01 -18.19
CA ALA A 192 5.79 -3.88 -17.36
C ALA A 192 5.62 -3.25 -15.97
N HIS A 193 4.44 -3.36 -15.37
CA HIS A 193 4.16 -2.69 -14.11
C HIS A 193 5.00 -3.30 -12.99
N SER A 194 5.71 -2.43 -12.26
CA SER A 194 6.38 -2.80 -11.03
C SER A 194 5.53 -2.29 -9.89
N SER A 195 4.86 -3.18 -9.16
CA SER A 195 4.05 -2.78 -8.00
C SER A 195 4.80 -1.90 -6.99
N VAL A 196 6.13 -2.04 -6.86
CA VAL A 196 6.94 -1.16 -6.03
C VAL A 196 6.94 0.28 -6.57
N GLU A 197 7.10 0.45 -7.88
CA GLU A 197 7.11 1.75 -8.54
C GLU A 197 5.72 2.38 -8.50
N ASP A 198 4.66 1.60 -8.76
CA ASP A 198 3.29 2.08 -8.75
C ASP A 198 2.88 2.56 -7.34
N ALA A 199 3.24 1.81 -6.30
CA ALA A 199 3.07 2.24 -4.92
C ALA A 199 3.87 3.52 -4.60
N ARG A 200 5.09 3.67 -5.13
CA ARG A 200 5.90 4.88 -4.95
C ARG A 200 5.29 6.08 -5.67
N VAL A 201 4.81 5.91 -6.90
CA VAL A 201 4.15 6.98 -7.67
C VAL A 201 2.89 7.44 -6.94
N ALA A 202 2.04 6.51 -6.49
CA ALA A 202 0.86 6.85 -5.69
C ALA A 202 1.24 7.62 -4.40
N MET A 203 2.31 7.20 -3.71
CA MET A 203 2.83 7.91 -2.54
C MET A 203 3.34 9.31 -2.87
N LEU A 204 4.02 9.50 -4.00
CA LEU A 204 4.50 10.82 -4.45
C LEU A 204 3.33 11.76 -4.74
N LEU A 205 2.30 11.29 -5.45
CA LEU A 205 1.07 12.03 -5.73
C LEU A 205 0.37 12.46 -4.43
N TYR A 206 0.24 11.53 -3.47
CA TYR A 206 -0.30 11.87 -2.15
C TYR A 206 0.55 12.92 -1.45
N ARG A 207 1.88 12.75 -1.40
CA ARG A 207 2.78 13.66 -0.70
C ARG A 207 2.76 15.08 -1.27
N LEU A 208 2.62 15.21 -2.58
CA LEU A 208 2.53 16.51 -3.26
C LEU A 208 1.34 17.34 -2.74
N LEU A 209 0.23 16.67 -2.43
CA LEU A 209 -1.02 17.31 -2.00
C LEU A 209 -1.38 17.02 -0.54
N ALA A 210 -0.47 16.44 0.25
CA ALA A 210 -0.80 15.94 1.58
C ALA A 210 -1.42 17.01 2.50
N PRO A 211 -0.93 18.28 2.55
CA PRO A 211 -1.57 19.31 3.38
C PRO A 211 -3.04 19.55 3.01
N GLN A 212 -3.34 19.68 1.72
CA GLN A 212 -4.70 19.92 1.22
C GLN A 212 -5.58 18.68 1.36
N TRP A 213 -5.00 17.50 1.11
CA TRP A 213 -5.71 16.22 1.19
C TRP A 213 -6.13 15.92 2.62
N GLU A 214 -5.23 16.06 3.59
CA GLU A 214 -5.58 15.81 4.98
C GLU A 214 -6.62 16.80 5.50
N ILE A 215 -6.59 18.08 5.10
CA ILE A 215 -7.68 19.03 5.40
C ILE A 215 -9.00 18.59 4.76
N TYR A 216 -8.97 18.17 3.50
CA TYR A 216 -10.16 17.71 2.77
C TYR A 216 -10.80 16.50 3.47
N ASP A 217 -10.00 15.50 3.81
CA ASP A 217 -10.47 14.28 4.49
C ASP A 217 -10.97 14.57 5.90
N LEU A 218 -10.28 15.43 6.66
CA LEU A 218 -10.73 15.86 7.99
C LEU A 218 -12.09 16.56 7.94
N ARG A 219 -12.33 17.42 6.94
CA ARG A 219 -13.63 18.09 6.75
C ARG A 219 -14.72 17.11 6.31
N ARG A 220 -14.36 16.13 5.48
CA ARG A 220 -15.33 15.19 4.89
C ARG A 220 -15.72 14.06 5.83
N TYR A 221 -14.77 13.54 6.61
CA TYR A 221 -14.94 12.33 7.41
C TYR A 221 -14.73 12.56 8.92
N GLY A 222 -14.28 13.74 9.33
CA GLY A 222 -13.89 14.03 10.71
C GLY A 222 -12.49 13.55 11.05
N ALA A 223 -12.05 13.83 12.28
CA ALA A 223 -10.80 13.31 12.80
C ALA A 223 -10.88 11.78 12.94
N PRO A 224 -9.88 11.01 12.46
CA PRO A 224 -9.85 9.58 12.70
C PRO A 224 -9.80 9.30 14.21
N ASP A 225 -10.64 8.38 14.68
CA ASP A 225 -10.54 7.90 16.06
C ASP A 225 -9.37 6.94 16.18
N TRP A 226 -8.17 7.50 16.43
CA TRP A 226 -6.95 6.73 16.67
C TRP A 226 -7.00 5.87 17.95
N THR A 227 -8.00 6.07 18.83
CA THR A 227 -8.14 5.36 20.10
C THR A 227 -9.03 4.11 20.01
N ALA A 228 -9.96 4.05 19.06
CA ALA A 228 -10.82 2.89 18.82
C ALA A 228 -10.03 1.61 18.47
N PHE A 229 -8.85 1.75 17.87
CA PHE A 229 -8.05 0.63 17.37
C PHE A 229 -7.34 -0.18 18.48
N GLY A 230 -7.16 0.37 19.68
CA GLY A 230 -6.55 -0.33 20.81
C GLY A 230 -7.42 -1.42 21.45
N ARG A 231 -8.70 -1.55 21.07
CA ARG A 231 -9.63 -2.50 21.71
C ARG A 231 -9.58 -3.90 21.11
N PHE A 232 -9.17 -4.08 19.86
CA PHE A 232 -9.11 -5.39 19.20
C PHE A 232 -7.80 -6.17 19.46
N GLY A 233 -6.79 -5.53 20.09
CA GLY A 233 -5.50 -6.14 20.42
C GLY A 233 -5.39 -6.76 21.82
N ARG A 234 -6.40 -6.63 22.69
CA ARG A 234 -6.41 -7.38 23.96
C ARG A 234 -6.82 -8.82 23.66
N ARG A 235 -5.82 -9.67 23.37
CA ARG A 235 -5.91 -11.14 23.41
C ARG A 235 -6.92 -11.54 24.49
N ALA A 236 -8.02 -12.17 24.08
CA ALA A 236 -8.81 -12.97 25.00
C ALA A 236 -7.83 -13.95 25.66
N LYS A 237 -7.63 -13.84 26.98
CA LYS A 237 -6.87 -14.84 27.73
C LYS A 237 -7.58 -16.17 27.51
N VAL A 238 -7.00 -17.03 26.66
CA VAL A 238 -7.40 -18.44 26.58
C VAL A 238 -7.14 -19.00 27.98
N LYS A 239 -8.22 -19.20 28.73
CA LYS A 239 -8.18 -19.83 30.04
C LYS A 239 -7.91 -21.31 29.78
N VAL A 240 -6.64 -21.71 29.80
CA VAL A 240 -6.26 -23.12 29.78
C VAL A 240 -6.87 -23.74 31.03
N ARG A 241 -7.92 -24.52 30.82
CA ARG A 241 -8.61 -25.27 31.86
C ARG A 241 -7.71 -26.46 32.18
N GLY A 242 -6.90 -26.33 33.24
CA GLY A 242 -6.09 -27.42 33.75
C GLY A 242 -6.97 -28.61 34.14
N LYS A 243 -7.03 -29.61 33.27
CA LYS A 243 -7.41 -30.98 33.63
C LYS A 243 -6.11 -31.71 33.94
N GLY A 244 -6.04 -32.31 35.12
CA GLY A 244 -4.94 -33.22 35.46
C GLY A 244 -4.65 -33.28 36.93
N GLY A 245 -5.60 -33.76 37.73
CA GLY A 245 -5.23 -34.49 38.92
C GLY A 245 -4.67 -35.85 38.51
N MET A 246 -3.54 -36.24 39.09
CA MET A 246 -3.33 -37.59 39.64
C MET A 246 -2.07 -37.55 40.49
N ALA A 247 -2.29 -37.64 41.80
CA ALA A 247 -1.26 -38.01 42.76
C ALA A 247 -1.06 -39.53 42.70
N TRP A 248 0.20 -39.98 42.69
CA TRP A 248 0.57 -41.32 43.16
C TRP A 248 1.87 -41.29 43.96
N ASN A 249 1.89 -42.20 44.93
CA ASN A 249 2.69 -42.31 46.15
C ASN A 249 4.12 -42.86 45.92
N ARG A 250 5.06 -42.34 46.75
CA ARG A 250 5.97 -43.04 47.68
C ARG A 250 7.02 -44.09 47.20
N ARG A 251 8.17 -44.01 47.92
CA ARG A 251 9.30 -44.94 48.17
C ARG A 251 10.54 -44.67 47.32
N MET A 252 11.76 -44.55 47.86
CA MET A 252 12.30 -44.75 49.22
C MET A 252 13.10 -43.53 49.68
#